data_AF-A0A1Q8QUY2-F1
#
_entry.id   AF-A0A1Q8QUY2-F1
#
_cell.length_a   1.000
_cell.length_b   1.000
_cell.length_c   1.000
_cell.angle_alpha   90.00
_cell.angle_beta   90.00
_cell.angle_gamma   90.00
#
_symmetry.space_group_name_H-M   'P 1'
#
loop_
_entity.id
_entity.type
_entity.pdbx_description
1 polymer ?
#
loop_
_entity_poly.entity_id
_entity_poly.type
_entity_poly.pdbx_seq_one_letter_code
_entity_poly.pdbx_strand_id
1 'polypeptide(L)'
;MEIDVVPADFNLPVDRAWTVSIVIKSFKGRKDVNVHLFRPEWDPEEVEIYDWNVLIGDPVDPDLPVSFESSRRILLESFTEEERDALIEYIRTRYQDKVSEVHACALNIPVPLGLTALSELAEGKDIGFIHFDKIPNYTLPFPVRGYFDLSQHKPIIAGLE
;
A
#
# COMPACT_ATOMS: atom_id res chain seq x y z
N MET A 1 -14.11 -13.81 3.13
CA MET A 1 -13.17 -12.67 3.09
C MET A 1 -13.79 -11.60 3.97
N GLU A 2 -13.06 -11.15 4.99
CA GLU A 2 -13.42 -10.02 5.82
C GLU A 2 -12.94 -8.73 5.16
N ILE A 3 -13.69 -7.64 5.30
CA ILE A 3 -13.33 -6.33 4.79
C ILE A 3 -13.52 -5.35 5.95
N ASP A 4 -12.43 -4.71 6.35
CA ASP A 4 -12.40 -3.66 7.35
C ASP A 4 -11.98 -2.35 6.69
N VAL A 5 -12.87 -1.35 6.73
CA VAL A 5 -12.60 -0.01 6.23
C VAL A 5 -12.79 0.95 7.39
N VAL A 6 -11.68 1.47 7.90
CA VAL A 6 -11.70 2.47 8.98
C VAL A 6 -12.00 3.83 8.35
N PRO A 7 -13.13 4.47 8.70
CA PRO A 7 -13.44 5.80 8.17
C PRO A 7 -12.41 6.82 8.65
N ALA A 8 -12.19 7.87 7.87
CA ALA A 8 -11.37 8.99 8.32
C ALA A 8 -12.11 9.74 9.45
N ASP A 9 -11.48 9.88 10.61
CA ASP A 9 -12.05 10.62 11.76
C ASP A 9 -12.06 12.15 11.56
N PHE A 10 -11.47 12.63 10.46
CA PHE A 10 -11.28 14.05 10.15
C PHE A 10 -11.43 14.34 8.65
N ASN A 11 -11.73 15.59 8.31
CA ASN A 11 -11.66 16.03 6.92
C ASN A 11 -10.21 15.90 6.43
N LEU A 12 -10.00 14.98 5.50
CA LEU A 12 -8.70 14.78 4.89
C LEU A 12 -8.31 16.04 4.10
N PRO A 13 -7.07 16.54 4.26
CA PRO A 13 -6.60 17.70 3.50
C PRO A 13 -6.43 17.41 2.00
N VAL A 14 -6.41 16.13 1.62
CA VAL A 14 -6.39 15.65 0.22
C VAL A 14 -7.31 14.44 0.07
N ASP A 15 -7.76 14.21 -1.16
CA ASP A 15 -8.51 13.02 -1.57
C ASP A 15 -7.65 11.74 -1.54
N ARG A 16 -6.40 11.87 -1.95
CA ARG A 16 -5.43 10.79 -2.04
C ARG A 16 -4.73 10.57 -0.70
N ALA A 17 -5.41 9.85 0.19
CA ALA A 17 -4.88 9.49 1.49
C ALA A 17 -5.24 8.06 1.91
N TRP A 18 -5.85 7.26 1.06
CA TRP A 18 -6.34 5.94 1.44
C TRP A 18 -5.28 4.87 1.19
N THR A 19 -4.95 4.11 2.24
CA THR A 19 -4.11 2.91 2.13
C THR A 19 -4.99 1.68 2.07
N VAL A 20 -4.53 0.67 1.34
CA VAL A 20 -5.21 -0.64 1.26
C VAL A 20 -4.18 -1.74 1.45
N SER A 21 -4.48 -2.69 2.33
CA SER A 21 -3.69 -3.89 2.56
C SER A 21 -4.57 -5.12 2.48
N ILE A 22 -4.01 -6.26 2.09
CA ILE A 22 -4.74 -7.53 2.01
C ILE A 22 -3.97 -8.63 2.71
N VAL A 23 -4.68 -9.63 3.20
CA VAL A 23 -4.09 -10.86 3.74
C VAL A 23 -4.36 -12.01 2.78
N ILE A 24 -3.29 -12.56 2.19
CA ILE A 24 -3.38 -13.73 1.32
C ILE A 24 -3.21 -15.00 2.18
N LYS A 25 -4.22 -15.87 2.16
CA LYS A 25 -4.29 -17.09 3.00
C LYS A 25 -3.04 -17.96 2.88
N SER A 26 -2.50 -18.09 1.67
CA SER A 26 -1.30 -18.86 1.39
C SER A 26 -0.57 -18.29 0.19
N PHE A 27 0.68 -17.86 0.38
CA PHE A 27 1.49 -17.26 -0.67
C PHE A 27 2.97 -17.63 -0.49
N LYS A 28 3.61 -18.10 -1.57
CA LYS A 28 5.04 -18.51 -1.58
C LYS A 28 5.49 -19.35 -0.37
N GLY A 29 4.67 -20.33 0.05
CA GLY A 29 5.02 -21.22 1.16
C GLY A 29 4.77 -20.65 2.57
N ARG A 30 4.23 -19.43 2.69
CA ARG A 30 3.84 -18.79 3.95
C ARG A 30 2.32 -18.70 4.08
N LYS A 31 1.81 -18.72 5.32
CA LYS A 31 0.40 -18.49 5.64
C LYS A 31 0.17 -17.03 6.03
N ASP A 32 -1.04 -16.56 5.77
CA ASP A 32 -1.55 -15.26 6.22
C ASP A 32 -0.57 -14.12 5.91
N VAL A 33 -0.22 -14.00 4.61
CA VAL A 33 0.78 -13.04 4.13
C VAL A 33 0.13 -11.68 3.94
N ASN A 34 0.66 -10.68 4.64
CA ASN A 34 0.27 -9.28 4.50
C ASN A 34 0.86 -8.72 3.22
N VAL A 35 0.01 -8.07 2.43
CA VAL A 35 0.42 -7.38 1.21
C VAL A 35 -0.11 -5.97 1.24
N HIS A 36 0.79 -4.99 1.19
CA HIS A 36 0.45 -3.57 1.12
C HIS A 36 0.28 -3.16 -0.34
N LEU A 37 -0.92 -2.71 -0.71
CA LEU A 37 -1.24 -2.31 -2.08
C LEU A 37 -0.91 -0.83 -2.26
N PHE A 38 -0.34 -0.49 -3.42
CA PHE A 38 0.05 0.88 -3.75
C PHE A 38 -0.01 1.16 -5.25
N ARG A 39 -0.14 2.44 -5.59
CA ARG A 39 0.03 2.95 -6.96
C ARG A 39 1.53 3.08 -7.25
N PRO A 40 2.11 2.29 -8.16
CA PRO A 40 3.53 2.36 -8.45
C PRO A 40 3.94 3.57 -9.31
N GLU A 41 2.96 4.21 -9.95
CA GLU A 41 3.15 5.25 -10.96
C GLU A 41 1.99 6.25 -10.84
N TRP A 42 2.28 7.51 -11.11
CA TRP A 42 1.35 8.64 -11.06
C TRP A 42 1.71 9.65 -12.14
N ASP A 43 0.79 10.57 -12.42
CA ASP A 43 1.06 11.66 -13.35
C ASP A 43 2.06 12.64 -12.70
N PRO A 44 3.17 13.01 -13.34
CA PRO A 44 4.07 14.05 -12.82
C PRO A 44 3.35 15.38 -12.55
N GLU A 45 2.31 15.72 -13.30
CA GLU A 45 1.52 16.94 -13.08
C GLU A 45 0.73 16.90 -11.77
N GLU A 46 0.37 15.70 -11.28
CA GLU A 46 -0.32 15.49 -9.99
C GLU A 46 0.52 16.00 -8.81
N VAL A 47 1.85 15.93 -8.94
CA VAL A 47 2.78 16.36 -7.88
C VAL A 47 2.66 17.86 -7.59
N GLU A 48 2.33 18.67 -8.61
CA GLU A 48 2.29 20.13 -8.50
C GLU A 48 0.95 20.65 -7.93
N ILE A 49 -0.06 19.77 -7.78
CA ILE A 49 -1.39 20.13 -7.30
C ILE A 49 -1.44 20.26 -5.77
N TYR A 50 -0.57 19.53 -5.07
CA TYR A 50 -0.63 19.39 -3.62
C TYR A 50 0.16 20.47 -2.87
N ASP A 51 -0.42 20.98 -1.78
CA ASP A 51 0.31 21.83 -0.82
C ASP A 51 1.17 20.97 0.12
N TRP A 52 2.38 20.63 -0.34
CA TRP A 52 3.30 19.77 0.40
C TRP A 52 3.71 20.30 1.78
N ASN A 53 3.55 21.60 2.06
CA ASN A 53 3.89 22.16 3.37
C ASN A 53 2.89 21.75 4.46
N VAL A 54 1.66 21.38 4.07
CA VAL A 54 0.61 20.91 4.99
C VAL A 54 0.63 19.38 5.10
N LEU A 55 1.08 18.70 4.04
CA LEU A 55 0.99 17.24 3.92
C LEU A 55 2.20 16.52 4.46
N ILE A 56 3.36 17.18 4.53
CA ILE A 56 4.60 16.62 5.03
C ILE A 56 4.95 17.25 6.38
N GLY A 57 5.23 16.41 7.36
CA GLY A 57 5.46 16.80 8.75
C GLY A 57 6.94 16.80 9.11
N ASP A 58 7.19 16.85 10.41
CA ASP A 58 8.52 16.76 10.97
C ASP A 58 9.17 15.38 10.70
N PRO A 59 10.51 15.30 10.70
CA PRO A 59 11.22 14.04 10.61
C PRO A 59 10.92 13.12 11.79
N VAL A 60 10.79 11.82 11.50
CA VAL A 60 10.66 10.77 12.53
C VAL A 60 11.89 10.77 13.44
N ASP A 61 13.07 11.00 12.86
CA ASP A 61 14.34 11.13 13.58
C ASP A 61 15.04 12.43 13.11
N PRO A 62 15.24 13.41 14.01
CA PRO A 62 15.83 14.71 13.65
C PRO A 62 17.31 14.60 13.25
N ASP A 63 18.00 13.51 13.61
CA ASP A 63 19.43 13.33 13.35
C ASP A 63 19.70 12.59 12.02
N LEU A 64 18.66 12.07 11.36
CA LEU A 64 18.79 11.38 10.08
C LEU A 64 18.56 12.32 8.89
N PRO A 65 19.38 12.22 7.82
CA PRO A 65 19.10 12.92 6.58
C PRO A 65 17.81 12.36 5.96
N VAL A 66 16.76 13.18 5.92
CA VAL A 66 15.46 12.79 5.38
C VAL A 66 15.28 13.26 3.94
N SER A 67 14.68 12.40 3.11
CA SER A 67 14.31 12.73 1.74
C SER A 67 12.87 13.24 1.71
N PHE A 68 12.69 14.51 1.34
CA PHE A 68 11.35 15.07 1.12
C PHE A 68 10.62 14.34 -0.01
N GLU A 69 11.36 13.93 -1.04
CA GLU A 69 10.80 13.22 -2.19
C GLU A 69 10.21 11.86 -1.80
N SER A 70 10.90 11.10 -0.94
CA SER A 70 10.43 9.79 -0.47
C SER A 70 9.11 9.92 0.30
N SER A 71 8.97 10.93 1.17
CA SER A 71 7.70 11.17 1.86
C SER A 71 6.58 11.64 0.92
N ARG A 72 6.89 12.41 -0.14
CA ARG A 72 5.89 12.75 -1.18
C ARG A 72 5.34 11.50 -1.87
N ARG A 73 6.24 10.55 -2.19
CA ARG A 73 5.88 9.30 -2.87
C ARG A 73 4.87 8.48 -2.06
N ILE A 74 4.98 8.46 -0.73
CA ILE A 74 4.01 7.77 0.14
C ILE A 74 2.58 8.27 -0.08
N LEU A 75 2.40 9.59 -0.22
CA LEU A 75 1.09 10.15 -0.53
C LEU A 75 0.63 9.72 -1.93
N LEU A 76 1.51 9.82 -2.93
CA LEU A 76 1.20 9.52 -4.33
C LEU A 76 0.90 8.02 -4.58
N GLU A 77 1.49 7.15 -3.76
CA GLU A 77 1.25 5.72 -3.70
C GLU A 77 -0.12 5.35 -3.15
N SER A 78 -0.73 6.24 -2.38
CA SER A 78 -2.06 6.03 -1.81
C SER A 78 -3.18 6.26 -2.83
N PHE A 79 -4.38 5.84 -2.46
CA PHE A 79 -5.56 5.85 -3.31
C PHE A 79 -6.49 7.01 -2.94
N THR A 80 -7.32 7.44 -3.90
CA THR A 80 -8.54 8.19 -3.56
C THR A 80 -9.59 7.25 -2.95
N GLU A 81 -10.67 7.81 -2.41
CA GLU A 81 -11.78 7.01 -1.89
C GLU A 81 -12.42 6.13 -2.99
N GLU A 82 -12.61 6.67 -4.18
CA GLU A 82 -13.18 5.94 -5.32
C GLU A 82 -12.23 4.82 -5.80
N GLU A 83 -10.94 5.09 -5.84
CA GLU A 83 -9.92 4.08 -6.18
C GLU A 83 -9.86 2.98 -5.13
N ARG A 84 -9.93 3.33 -3.83
CA ARG A 84 -10.02 2.37 -2.71
C ARG A 84 -11.21 1.43 -2.92
N ASP A 85 -12.40 1.98 -3.14
CA ASP A 85 -13.62 1.19 -3.26
C ASP A 85 -13.60 0.29 -4.52
N ALA A 86 -13.12 0.83 -5.64
CA ALA A 86 -12.93 0.05 -6.86
C ALA A 86 -11.92 -1.09 -6.66
N LEU A 87 -10.82 -0.84 -5.95
CA LEU A 87 -9.80 -1.84 -5.64
C LEU A 87 -10.35 -2.93 -4.72
N ILE A 88 -11.07 -2.56 -3.66
CA ILE A 88 -11.71 -3.53 -2.74
C ILE A 88 -12.67 -4.44 -3.52
N GLU A 89 -13.50 -3.86 -4.39
CA GLU A 89 -14.44 -4.64 -5.20
C GLU A 89 -13.74 -5.55 -6.22
N TYR A 90 -12.65 -5.06 -6.83
CA TYR A 90 -11.79 -5.88 -7.69
C TYR A 90 -11.20 -7.09 -6.93
N ILE A 91 -10.67 -6.86 -5.72
CA ILE A 91 -10.13 -7.93 -4.87
C ILE A 91 -11.24 -8.91 -4.45
N ARG A 92 -12.41 -8.41 -4.06
CA ARG A 92 -13.57 -9.22 -3.71
C ARG A 92 -13.99 -10.12 -4.87
N THR A 93 -14.22 -9.55 -6.04
CA THR A 93 -14.72 -10.29 -7.19
C THR A 93 -13.72 -11.35 -7.67
N ARG A 94 -12.44 -11.02 -7.71
CA ARG A 94 -11.42 -11.86 -8.36
C ARG A 94 -10.63 -12.76 -7.43
N TYR A 95 -10.51 -12.40 -6.15
CA TYR A 95 -9.59 -13.03 -5.21
C TYR A 95 -10.21 -13.43 -3.86
N GLN A 96 -11.54 -13.35 -3.68
CA GLN A 96 -12.23 -13.77 -2.43
C GLN A 96 -11.85 -15.15 -1.90
N ASP A 97 -11.52 -16.10 -2.78
CA ASP A 97 -11.13 -17.45 -2.38
C ASP A 97 -9.69 -17.50 -1.82
N LYS A 98 -8.83 -16.59 -2.26
CA LYS A 98 -7.39 -16.54 -1.92
C LYS A 98 -7.07 -15.54 -0.80
N VAL A 99 -7.88 -14.49 -0.68
CA VAL A 99 -7.72 -13.42 0.31
C VAL A 99 -8.61 -13.70 1.51
N SER A 100 -8.05 -13.65 2.72
CA SER A 100 -8.82 -13.76 3.97
C SER A 100 -9.38 -12.42 4.39
N GLU A 101 -8.59 -11.35 4.30
CA GLU A 101 -8.91 -10.02 4.81
C GLU A 101 -8.50 -8.92 3.84
N VAL A 102 -9.24 -7.83 3.84
CA VAL A 102 -8.90 -6.55 3.20
C VAL A 102 -9.04 -5.47 4.25
N HIS A 103 -7.98 -4.68 4.44
CA HIS A 103 -7.91 -3.60 5.40
C HIS A 103 -7.69 -2.29 4.64
N ALA A 104 -8.49 -1.27 4.92
CA ALA A 104 -8.29 0.07 4.36
C ALA A 104 -8.46 1.13 5.44
N CYS A 105 -7.55 2.10 5.46
CA CYS A 105 -7.62 3.24 6.36
C CYS A 105 -6.94 4.46 5.73
N ALA A 106 -7.31 5.65 6.22
CA ALA A 106 -6.65 6.87 5.81
C ALA A 106 -5.25 6.99 6.44
N LEU A 107 -4.33 7.60 5.70
CA LEU A 107 -3.02 8.01 6.18
C LEU A 107 -3.20 9.04 7.30
N ASN A 108 -2.31 8.95 8.29
CA ASN A 108 -2.14 10.03 9.25
C ASN A 108 -1.36 11.15 8.57
N ILE A 109 -2.03 12.29 8.38
CA ILE A 109 -1.45 13.50 7.80
C ILE A 109 -1.24 14.52 8.93
N PRO A 110 -0.09 15.20 9.00
CA PRO A 110 1.01 15.20 8.04
C PRO A 110 1.85 13.91 8.04
N VAL A 111 2.27 13.45 6.85
CA VAL A 111 3.16 12.30 6.67
C VAL A 111 4.54 12.68 7.18
N PRO A 112 5.11 11.95 8.15
CA PRO A 112 6.39 12.34 8.73
C PRO A 112 7.55 12.12 7.74
N LEU A 113 8.58 12.94 7.88
CA LEU A 113 9.79 12.84 7.07
C LEU A 113 10.66 11.65 7.49
N GLY A 114 11.35 11.04 6.53
CA GLY A 114 12.25 9.90 6.79
C GLY A 114 11.59 8.53 6.63
N LEU A 115 10.33 8.49 6.21
CA LEU A 115 9.71 7.27 5.72
C LEU A 115 10.17 6.95 4.29
N THR A 116 10.26 5.66 3.96
CA THR A 116 10.59 5.18 2.61
C THR A 116 9.31 4.71 1.92
N ALA A 117 9.11 5.13 0.68
CA ALA A 117 7.96 4.73 -0.11
C ALA A 117 8.11 3.29 -0.64
N LEU A 118 7.01 2.59 -0.87
CA LEU A 118 7.05 1.18 -1.27
C LEU A 118 7.66 0.97 -2.66
N SER A 119 7.48 1.95 -3.56
CA SER A 119 8.09 2.00 -4.91
C SER A 119 9.61 2.15 -4.88
N GLU A 120 10.20 2.57 -3.77
CA GLU A 120 11.65 2.69 -3.60
C GLU A 120 12.31 1.39 -3.15
N LEU A 121 11.52 0.42 -2.66
CA LEU A 121 12.04 -0.83 -2.14
C LEU A 121 12.50 -1.75 -3.27
N ALA A 122 13.64 -2.42 -3.05
CA ALA A 122 14.15 -3.43 -3.96
C ALA A 122 13.68 -4.83 -3.57
N GLU A 123 13.44 -5.69 -4.57
CA GLU A 123 13.16 -7.10 -4.31
C GLU A 123 14.37 -7.78 -3.66
N GLY A 124 14.09 -8.64 -2.69
CA GLY A 124 15.08 -9.39 -1.94
C GLY A 124 14.74 -10.87 -1.89
N LYS A 125 15.38 -11.58 -0.96
CA LYS A 125 15.10 -13.01 -0.76
C LYS A 125 13.67 -13.24 -0.26
N ASP A 126 13.26 -12.47 0.74
CA ASP A 126 11.97 -12.60 1.41
C ASP A 126 11.00 -11.45 1.06
N ILE A 127 11.52 -10.35 0.52
CA ILE A 127 10.76 -9.17 0.09
C ILE A 127 10.47 -9.24 -1.41
N GLY A 128 9.26 -8.91 -1.84
CA GLY A 128 8.97 -8.76 -3.26
C GLY A 128 7.65 -8.07 -3.57
N PHE A 129 7.31 -8.04 -4.87
CA PHE A 129 6.10 -7.35 -5.35
C PHE A 129 5.17 -8.29 -6.14
N ILE A 130 3.87 -8.06 -5.98
CA ILE A 130 2.81 -8.60 -6.83
C ILE A 130 2.42 -7.51 -7.82
N HIS A 131 2.65 -7.75 -9.11
CA HIS A 131 2.30 -6.80 -10.18
C HIS A 131 0.88 -7.05 -10.67
N PHE A 132 -0.14 -6.57 -9.94
CA PHE A 132 -1.53 -6.80 -10.33
C PHE A 132 -1.83 -6.22 -11.71
N ASP A 133 -1.24 -5.06 -12.03
CA ASP A 133 -1.34 -4.37 -13.32
C ASP A 133 -0.84 -5.20 -14.52
N LYS A 134 -0.03 -6.23 -14.29
CA LYS A 134 0.48 -7.13 -15.33
C LYS A 134 -0.29 -8.45 -15.43
N ILE A 135 -1.26 -8.70 -14.54
CA ILE A 135 -2.05 -9.94 -14.55
C ILE A 135 -3.09 -9.89 -15.69
N PRO A 136 -3.29 -10.99 -16.45
CA PRO A 136 -4.31 -11.04 -17.48
C PRO A 136 -5.70 -10.68 -16.95
N ASN A 137 -6.49 -9.96 -17.74
CA ASN A 137 -7.83 -9.47 -17.38
C ASN A 137 -7.83 -8.53 -16.15
N TYR A 138 -6.80 -7.71 -15.99
CA TYR A 138 -6.81 -6.57 -15.08
C TYR A 138 -7.78 -5.50 -15.59
N THR A 139 -8.67 -5.00 -14.72
CA THR A 139 -9.81 -4.15 -15.11
C THR A 139 -9.84 -2.78 -14.46
N LEU A 140 -8.95 -2.51 -13.50
CA LEU A 140 -8.89 -1.20 -12.85
C LEU A 140 -8.27 -0.16 -13.80
N PRO A 141 -8.73 1.10 -13.78
CA PRO A 141 -8.22 2.16 -14.66
C PRO A 141 -6.89 2.77 -14.18
N PHE A 142 -6.32 2.26 -13.08
CA PHE A 142 -5.06 2.69 -12.49
C PHE A 142 -4.19 1.47 -12.18
N PRO A 143 -2.85 1.59 -12.18
CA PRO A 143 -1.97 0.47 -11.86
C PRO A 143 -1.94 0.20 -10.35
N VAL A 144 -1.86 -1.07 -9.98
CA VAL A 144 -1.70 -1.51 -8.57
C VAL A 144 -0.58 -2.53 -8.47
N ARG A 145 0.30 -2.33 -7.49
CA ARG A 145 1.27 -3.34 -7.04
C ARG A 145 1.05 -3.66 -5.57
N GLY A 146 1.47 -4.84 -5.16
CA GLY A 146 1.39 -5.30 -3.78
C GLY A 146 2.76 -5.65 -3.23
N TYR A 147 3.24 -4.92 -2.22
CA TYR A 147 4.47 -5.24 -1.50
C TYR A 147 4.21 -6.31 -0.44
N PHE A 148 5.10 -7.30 -0.31
CA PHE A 148 5.06 -8.28 0.77
C PHE A 148 6.47 -8.55 1.33
N ASP A 149 6.53 -8.93 2.61
CA ASP A 149 7.75 -9.41 3.28
C ASP A 149 7.49 -10.77 3.94
N LEU A 150 7.96 -11.84 3.31
CA LEU A 150 7.79 -13.22 3.79
C LEU A 150 8.51 -13.51 5.10
N SER A 151 9.49 -12.69 5.50
CA SER A 151 10.24 -12.87 6.75
C SER A 151 9.35 -12.64 7.98
N GLN A 152 8.29 -11.84 7.83
CA GLN A 152 7.30 -11.55 8.88
C GLN A 152 6.23 -12.65 9.04
N HIS A 153 6.23 -13.68 8.18
CA HIS A 153 5.14 -14.66 8.10
C HIS A 153 5.58 -16.10 8.38
N LYS A 154 4.66 -16.87 8.98
CA LYS A 154 4.93 -18.27 9.35
C LYS A 154 4.93 -19.18 8.12
N PRO A 155 5.84 -20.17 8.04
CA PRO A 155 5.81 -21.16 6.98
C PRO A 155 4.55 -22.05 7.08
N ILE A 156 4.05 -22.50 5.92
CA ILE A 156 2.88 -23.39 5.83
C ILE A 156 3.20 -24.76 6.45
N ILE A 157 4.44 -25.22 6.30
CA ILE A 157 4.94 -26.48 6.85
C ILE A 157 5.79 -26.14 8.07
N ALA A 158 5.28 -26.42 9.27
CA ALA A 158 6.08 -26.46 10.48
C ALA A 158 6.90 -27.76 10.46
N GLY A 159 8.22 -27.69 10.28
CA GLY A 159 9.05 -28.89 10.42
C GLY A 159 10.36 -28.99 9.64
N LEU A 160 11.10 -27.90 9.43
CA LEU A 160 12.55 -28.00 9.22
C LEU A 160 13.22 -26.93 10.08
N GLU A 161 13.50 -27.34 11.32
CA GLU A 161 14.57 -26.74 12.14
C GLU A 161 15.94 -26.96 11.47
#